data_AF-A0A7Y3CTG6-F1
#
_entry.id   AF-A0A7Y3CTG6-F1
#
_cell.length_a   1.000
_cell.length_b   1.000
_cell.length_c   1.000
_cell.angle_alpha   90.00
_cell.angle_beta   90.00
_cell.angle_gamma   90.00
#
_symmetry.space_group_name_H-M   'P 1'
#
loop_
_entity.id
_entity.type
_entity.pdbx_description
1 polymer ?
#
loop_
_entity_poly.entity_id
_entity_poly.type
_entity_poly.pdbx_seq_one_letter_code
_entity_poly.pdbx_strand_id
1 'polypeptide(L)'
;ARAALDVIEEAGSLSNYFWSWVDGQPIKHHFASMAEIPAKIEIAESLAKDMKRRGFKFFGPTIAYAHMQATGLVNDHIVECFRYDEV
;
A
#
# COMPACT_ATOMS: atom_id res chain seq x y z
N ALA A 1 7.75 16.00 3.42
CA ALA A 1 7.09 16.79 2.37
C ALA A 1 7.97 16.99 1.13
N ARG A 2 9.22 17.45 1.22
CA ARG A 2 10.07 17.73 0.03
C ARG A 2 10.14 16.58 -1.00
N ALA A 3 10.47 15.36 -0.54
CA ALA A 3 10.50 14.16 -1.40
C ALA A 3 9.18 13.84 -2.13
N ALA A 4 8.04 14.32 -1.61
CA ALA A 4 6.75 14.13 -2.26
C ALA A 4 6.57 15.03 -3.49
N LEU A 5 7.26 16.18 -3.56
CA LEU A 5 7.17 17.08 -4.71
C LEU A 5 7.74 16.43 -5.96
N ASP A 6 8.90 15.78 -5.85
CA ASP A 6 9.54 15.06 -6.96
C ASP A 6 8.63 13.93 -7.49
N VAL A 7 7.98 13.20 -6.58
CA VAL A 7 7.01 12.16 -6.96
C VAL A 7 5.78 12.74 -7.66
N ILE A 8 5.28 13.89 -7.19
CA ILE A 8 4.14 14.56 -7.82
C ILE A 8 4.52 15.09 -9.20
N GLU A 9 5.74 15.60 -9.37
CA GLU A 9 6.25 16.05 -10.67
C GLU A 9 6.36 14.90 -11.68
N GLU A 10 6.87 13.74 -11.25
CA GLU A 10 7.01 12.54 -12.10
C GLU A 10 5.67 11.84 -12.41
N ALA A 11 4.81 11.65 -11.40
CA ALA A 11 3.61 10.84 -11.50
C ALA A 11 2.31 11.65 -11.64
N GLY A 12 2.40 12.98 -11.61
CA GLY A 12 1.27 13.92 -11.61
C GLY A 12 0.56 14.05 -10.26
N SER A 13 0.56 13.01 -9.43
CA SER A 13 0.07 13.06 -8.04
C SER A 13 0.60 11.89 -7.21
N LEU A 14 0.56 12.02 -5.87
CA LEU A 14 0.83 10.88 -4.98
C LEU A 14 -0.18 9.74 -5.20
N SER A 15 -1.44 10.07 -5.48
CA SER A 15 -2.48 9.06 -5.76
C SER A 15 -2.08 8.19 -6.95
N ASN A 16 -1.75 8.82 -8.09
CA ASN A 16 -1.31 8.09 -9.29
C ASN A 16 -0.08 7.23 -9.00
N TYR A 17 0.88 7.76 -8.25
CA TYR A 17 2.07 7.01 -7.87
C TYR A 17 1.73 5.77 -7.05
N PHE A 18 0.89 5.88 -6.02
CA PHE A 18 0.55 4.75 -5.17
C PHE A 18 -0.34 3.72 -5.87
N TRP A 19 -1.33 4.17 -6.63
CA TRP A 19 -2.23 3.29 -7.39
C TRP A 19 -1.53 2.55 -8.54
N SER A 20 -0.42 3.07 -9.09
CA SER A 20 0.34 2.37 -10.12
C SER A 20 1.03 1.09 -9.62
N TRP A 21 1.25 0.95 -8.31
CA TRP A 21 1.80 -0.27 -7.73
C TRP A 21 0.82 -1.45 -7.82
N VAL A 22 -0.47 -1.17 -7.91
CA VAL A 22 -1.54 -2.17 -7.93
C VAL A 22 -2.34 -2.12 -9.23
N ASP A 23 -1.74 -1.59 -10.30
CA ASP A 23 -2.38 -1.45 -11.62
C ASP A 23 -3.75 -0.76 -11.58
N GLY A 24 -3.93 0.17 -10.63
CA GLY A 24 -5.17 0.92 -10.44
C GLY A 24 -6.33 0.11 -9.83
N GLN A 25 -6.10 -1.12 -9.34
CA GLN A 25 -7.13 -1.97 -8.74
C GLN A 25 -6.66 -2.51 -7.37
N PRO A 26 -7.50 -2.50 -6.32
CA PRO A 26 -7.11 -3.07 -5.03
C PRO A 26 -6.73 -4.55 -5.15
N ILE A 27 -5.66 -4.95 -4.46
CA ILE A 27 -5.38 -6.38 -4.26
C ILE A 27 -6.32 -6.87 -3.16
N LYS A 28 -7.31 -7.69 -3.53
CA LYS A 28 -8.27 -8.27 -2.58
C LYS A 28 -7.79 -9.64 -2.09
N HIS A 29 -7.41 -9.71 -0.82
CA HIS A 29 -7.05 -10.98 -0.18
C HIS A 29 -8.30 -11.68 0.39
N HIS A 30 -8.15 -12.94 0.79
CA HIS A 30 -9.24 -13.79 1.29
C HIS A 30 -8.84 -14.41 2.64
N PHE A 31 -8.36 -13.59 3.57
CA PHE A 31 -7.94 -14.05 4.88
C PHE A 31 -9.15 -14.47 5.73
N ALA A 32 -9.11 -15.68 6.29
CA ALA A 32 -10.19 -16.15 7.15
C ALA A 32 -10.11 -15.55 8.57
N SER A 33 -8.91 -15.16 9.00
CA SER A 33 -8.67 -14.59 10.33
C SER A 33 -7.53 -13.58 10.35
N MET A 34 -7.49 -12.75 11.40
CA MET A 34 -6.43 -11.74 11.59
C MET A 34 -5.03 -12.36 11.69
N ALA A 35 -4.91 -13.62 12.12
CA ALA A 35 -3.64 -14.32 12.27
C ALA A 35 -2.99 -14.68 10.92
N GLU A 36 -3.77 -14.71 9.84
CA GLU A 36 -3.28 -15.00 8.49
C GLU A 36 -2.73 -13.76 7.78
N ILE A 37 -3.09 -12.57 8.26
CA ILE A 37 -2.62 -11.30 7.67
C ILE A 37 -1.13 -11.16 7.96
N PRO A 38 -0.27 -11.12 6.94
CA PRO A 38 1.18 -11.02 7.15
C PRO A 38 1.56 -9.64 7.70
N ALA A 39 2.74 -9.49 8.27
CA ALA A 39 3.22 -8.17 8.70
C ALA A 39 3.71 -7.28 7.53
N LYS A 40 3.93 -7.87 6.35
CA LYS A 40 4.38 -7.25 5.10
C LYS A 40 4.22 -8.24 3.95
N ILE A 41 4.16 -7.72 2.72
CA ILE A 41 4.14 -8.49 1.47
C ILE A 41 5.23 -7.98 0.50
N GLU A 42 5.57 -8.77 -0.51
CA GLU A 42 6.68 -8.48 -1.44
C GLU A 42 6.53 -7.13 -2.16
N ILE A 43 5.31 -6.80 -2.60
CA ILE A 43 5.01 -5.49 -3.21
C ILE A 43 5.26 -4.33 -2.23
N ALA A 44 4.95 -4.49 -0.95
CA ALA A 44 5.20 -3.48 0.07
C ALA A 44 6.71 -3.31 0.36
N GLU A 45 7.50 -4.39 0.25
CA GLU A 45 8.96 -4.32 0.33
C GLU A 45 9.55 -3.51 -0.84
N SER A 46 9.02 -3.73 -2.04
CA SER A 46 9.41 -2.99 -3.25
C SER A 46 9.04 -1.52 -3.17
N LEU A 47 7.82 -1.21 -2.73
CA LEU A 47 7.36 0.16 -2.48
C LEU A 47 8.21 0.86 -1.42
N ALA A 48 8.50 0.20 -0.30
CA ALA A 48 9.34 0.78 0.76
C ALA A 48 10.76 1.11 0.25
N LYS A 49 11.35 0.22 -0.57
CA LYS A 49 12.66 0.43 -1.17
C LYS A 49 12.66 1.63 -2.12
N ASP A 50 11.63 1.75 -2.96
CA ASP A 50 11.50 2.89 -3.88
C ASP A 50 11.31 4.21 -3.14
N MET A 51 10.41 4.24 -2.15
CA MET A 51 10.16 5.41 -1.32
C MET A 51 11.42 5.85 -0.57
N LYS A 52 12.20 4.90 -0.02
CA LYS A 52 13.49 5.21 0.62
C LYS A 52 14.49 5.79 -0.37
N ARG A 53 14.57 5.25 -1.59
CA ARG A 53 15.41 5.78 -2.68
C ARG A 53 15.02 7.21 -3.03
N ARG A 54 13.73 7.53 -3.01
CA ARG A 54 13.16 8.87 -3.25
C ARG A 54 13.30 9.82 -2.08
N GLY A 55 13.98 9.42 -1.01
CA GLY A 55 14.28 10.30 0.14
C GLY A 55 13.19 10.35 1.21
N PHE A 56 12.16 9.49 1.14
CA PHE A 56 11.23 9.31 2.26
C PHE A 56 11.95 8.63 3.43
N LYS A 57 11.63 9.10 4.64
CA LYS A 57 12.18 8.59 5.91
C LYS A 57 11.04 7.93 6.69
N PHE A 58 11.38 6.98 7.56
CA PHE A 58 10.40 6.21 8.35
C PHE A 58 9.34 5.51 7.48
N PHE A 59 9.74 4.98 6.32
CA PHE A 59 8.85 4.27 5.41
C PHE A 59 9.44 2.89 5.09
N GLY A 60 9.47 2.02 6.10
CA GLY A 60 9.92 0.62 5.95
C GLY A 60 8.81 -0.31 5.45
N PRO A 61 9.11 -1.57 5.12
CA PRO A 61 8.14 -2.50 4.52
C PRO A 61 6.83 -2.67 5.29
N THR A 62 6.88 -2.78 6.63
CA THR A 62 5.68 -2.87 7.46
C THR A 62 4.83 -1.60 7.40
N ILE A 63 5.46 -0.42 7.35
CA ILE A 63 4.76 0.86 7.21
C ILE A 63 4.16 0.99 5.81
N ALA A 64 4.89 0.55 4.78
CA ALA A 64 4.38 0.53 3.41
C ALA A 64 3.14 -0.36 3.30
N TYR A 65 3.17 -1.56 3.89
CA TYR A 65 2.02 -2.45 3.85
C TYR A 65 0.83 -1.90 4.65
N ALA A 66 1.06 -1.38 5.86
CA ALA A 66 0.03 -0.73 6.65
C ALA A 66 -0.58 0.49 5.93
N HIS A 67 0.24 1.24 5.19
CA HIS A 67 -0.24 2.33 4.34
C HIS A 67 -1.14 1.80 3.22
N MET A 68 -0.73 0.73 2.53
CA MET A 68 -1.53 0.10 1.48
C MET A 68 -2.89 -0.38 2.00
N GLN A 69 -2.93 -0.98 3.18
CA GLN A 69 -4.16 -1.40 3.85
C GLN A 69 -5.06 -0.19 4.18
N ALA A 70 -4.47 0.85 4.77
CA ALA A 70 -5.23 2.02 5.20
C ALA A 70 -5.78 2.88 4.05
N THR A 71 -5.12 2.87 2.89
CA THR A 71 -5.51 3.66 1.71
C THR A 71 -6.29 2.86 0.66
N GLY A 72 -6.54 1.57 0.90
CA GLY A 72 -7.32 0.72 0.00
C GLY A 72 -6.56 0.22 -1.22
N LEU A 73 -5.23 0.34 -1.25
CA LEU A 73 -4.40 -0.32 -2.28
C LEU A 73 -4.47 -1.85 -2.13
N VAL A 74 -4.69 -2.33 -0.90
CA VAL A 74 -5.07 -3.71 -0.62
C VAL A 74 -6.34 -3.72 0.23
N ASN A 75 -7.19 -4.70 -0.02
CA ASN A 75 -8.34 -5.02 0.83
C ASN A 75 -8.00 -6.27 1.64
N ASP A 76 -7.62 -6.06 2.90
CA ASP A 76 -7.27 -7.10 3.87
C ASP A 76 -8.34 -7.27 4.95
N HIS A 77 -9.55 -6.77 4.70
CA HIS A 77 -10.68 -7.19 5.52
C HIS A 77 -10.76 -8.72 5.47
N ILE A 78 -10.91 -9.35 6.64
CA ILE A 78 -11.16 -10.79 6.71
C ILE A 78 -12.51 -11.12 6.07
N VAL A 79 -12.67 -12.34 5.55
CA VAL A 79 -13.86 -12.76 4.78
C VAL A 79 -15.19 -12.59 5.55
N GLU A 80 -15.16 -12.66 6.89
CA GLU A 80 -16.36 -12.48 7.74
C GLU A 80 -16.64 -11.00 8.08
N CYS A 81 -15.76 -10.07 7.69
CA CYS A 81 -15.97 -8.65 7.93
C CYS A 81 -17.10 -8.13 7.03
N PHE A 82 -18.06 -7.38 7.60
CA PHE A 82 -19.16 -6.78 6.85
C PHE A 82 -18.75 -5.82 5.72
N ARG A 83 -17.47 -5.41 5.67
CA ARG A 83 -16.91 -4.55 4.62
C ARG A 83 -16.13 -5.31 3.55
N TYR A 84 -16.01 -6.63 3.65
CA TYR A 84 -15.17 -7.44 2.76
C TYR A 84 -15.45 -7.19 1.26
N ASP A 85 -16.71 -7.04 0.88
CA ASP A 85 -17.15 -6.77 -0.50
C ASP A 85 -17.46 -5.29 -0.79
N GLU A 86 -17.26 -4.40 0.17
CA GLU A 86 -17.63 -2.98 0.09
C GLU A 86 -16.44 -2.06 -0.26
N VAL A 87 -15.22 -2.58 -0.31
CA VAL A 87 -13.97 -1.83 -0.50
C VAL A 87 -13.07 -2.43 -1.57
#